data_AF-A0AAJ2B9D3-F1
#
_entry.id   AF-A0AAJ2B9D3-F1
#
_cell.length_a   1.000
_cell.length_b   1.000
_cell.length_c   1.000
_cell.angle_alpha   90.00
_cell.angle_beta   90.00
_cell.angle_gamma   90.00
#
_symmetry.space_group_name_H-M   'P 1'
#
loop_
_entity.id
_entity.type
_entity.pdbx_description
1 polymer ?
#
loop_
_entity_poly.entity_id
_entity_poly.type
_entity_poly.pdbx_seq_one_letter_code
_entity_poly.pdbx_strand_id
1 'polypeptide(L)'
;MTFRRSVILLAVVTASALFGQAAAQDGYRFDLKLTTPDARHDPDDVWSDDDLAFIRQLGQTPSIYTARLKTPAGEWLLSQTNGDCNMQGMCTALLLLRKAGTKPVEMANPQLPLGGSATLSLNYKKLFTHEIDQNGKPLDGTYDMAPIE
;
A
#
# COMPACT_ATOMS: atom_id res chain seq x y z
N MET A 1 13.60 -35.08 66.18
CA MET A 1 14.65 -34.06 65.97
C MET A 1 14.83 -33.94 64.45
N THR A 2 14.61 -32.85 63.73
CA THR A 2 14.36 -31.44 64.08
C THR A 2 13.74 -30.80 62.83
N PHE A 3 12.70 -30.00 63.02
CA PHE A 3 12.05 -29.18 62.00
C PHE A 3 13.03 -28.19 61.34
N ARG A 4 12.97 -28.02 60.02
CA ARG A 4 13.23 -26.71 59.40
C ARG A 4 12.25 -26.47 58.25
N ARG A 5 11.23 -25.67 58.57
CA ARG A 5 10.24 -25.10 57.65
C ARG A 5 10.92 -23.99 56.86
N SER A 6 11.09 -24.18 55.55
CA SER A 6 11.43 -23.09 54.64
C SER A 6 10.13 -22.46 54.16
N VAL A 7 9.85 -21.24 54.63
CA VAL A 7 8.73 -20.41 54.16
C VAL A 7 9.17 -19.77 52.85
N ILE A 8 8.63 -20.24 51.73
CA ILE A 8 8.80 -19.60 50.42
C ILE A 8 7.68 -18.57 50.29
N LEU A 9 8.02 -17.28 50.38
CA LEU A 9 7.12 -16.17 50.11
C LEU A 9 6.87 -16.08 48.60
N LEU A 10 5.67 -16.48 48.19
CA LEU A 10 5.15 -16.32 46.83
C LEU A 10 4.80 -14.84 46.61
N ALA A 11 5.68 -14.07 45.98
CA ALA A 11 5.35 -12.73 45.50
C ALA A 11 4.67 -12.86 44.12
N VAL A 12 3.34 -12.92 44.12
CA VAL A 12 2.53 -12.82 42.90
C VAL A 12 2.50 -11.35 42.49
N VAL A 13 3.38 -10.96 41.58
CA VAL A 13 3.29 -9.66 40.88
C VAL A 13 2.45 -9.89 39.64
N THR A 14 1.16 -9.63 39.74
CA THR A 14 0.26 -9.45 38.58
C THR A 14 0.61 -8.13 37.90
N ALA A 15 1.63 -8.15 37.05
CA ALA A 15 1.89 -7.10 36.09
C ALA A 15 0.92 -7.28 34.92
N SER A 16 -0.29 -6.73 35.07
CA SER A 16 -1.26 -6.50 34.00
C SER A 16 -0.74 -5.38 33.08
N ALA A 17 0.37 -5.63 32.38
CA ALA A 17 0.86 -4.72 31.36
C ALA A 17 0.13 -5.02 30.06
N LEU A 18 -0.90 -4.21 29.83
CA LEU A 18 -1.41 -3.74 28.55
C LEU A 18 -1.01 -4.61 27.35
N PHE A 19 -2.02 -5.29 26.82
CA PHE A 19 -2.08 -5.79 25.46
C PHE A 19 -1.81 -4.66 24.47
N GLY A 20 -0.54 -4.30 24.29
CA GLY A 20 -0.05 -3.90 22.98
C GLY A 20 -0.12 -5.14 22.12
N GLN A 21 -1.29 -5.40 21.52
CA GLN A 21 -1.35 -6.16 20.30
C GLN A 21 -0.43 -5.41 19.32
N ALA A 22 0.85 -5.79 19.29
CA ALA A 22 1.63 -5.68 18.08
C ALA A 22 0.83 -6.50 17.07
N ALA A 23 -0.08 -5.81 16.38
CA ALA A 23 -0.96 -6.44 15.45
C ALA A 23 -0.04 -7.05 14.39
N ALA A 24 -0.03 -8.38 14.32
CA ALA A 24 0.49 -9.11 13.18
C ALA A 24 -0.33 -8.66 11.95
N GLN A 25 0.09 -7.56 11.33
CA GLN A 25 -0.51 -6.93 10.16
C GLN A 25 0.49 -6.95 9.00
N ASP A 26 1.16 -8.08 8.78
CA ASP A 26 2.04 -8.22 7.62
C ASP A 26 1.21 -8.53 6.38
N GLY A 27 0.23 -7.66 6.09
CA GLY A 27 -0.47 -7.64 4.82
C GLY A 27 0.51 -7.58 3.65
N TYR A 28 -0.01 -7.74 2.44
CA TYR A 28 0.80 -7.73 1.24
C TYR A 28 1.26 -6.30 0.95
N ARG A 29 2.54 -6.02 1.23
CA ARG A 29 3.15 -4.70 1.03
C ARG A 29 3.56 -4.48 -0.42
N PHE A 30 3.13 -3.37 -0.99
CA PHE A 30 3.59 -2.81 -2.24
C PHE A 30 4.56 -1.68 -1.94
N ASP A 31 5.78 -1.77 -2.48
CA ASP A 31 6.74 -0.66 -2.49
C ASP A 31 6.98 -0.27 -3.95
N LEU A 32 6.40 0.85 -4.37
CA LEU A 32 6.51 1.31 -5.75
C LEU A 32 7.97 1.57 -6.13
N LYS A 33 8.34 1.11 -7.32
CA LYS A 33 9.66 1.36 -7.92
C LYS A 33 9.46 1.97 -9.29
N LEU A 34 10.33 2.91 -9.66
CA LEU A 34 10.40 3.39 -11.03
C LEU A 34 10.78 2.23 -11.94
N THR A 35 9.85 1.79 -12.78
CA THR A 35 10.02 0.63 -13.67
C THR A 35 10.01 1.02 -15.14
N THR A 36 9.40 2.15 -15.49
CA THR A 36 9.41 2.69 -16.85
C THR A 36 9.74 4.18 -16.83
N PRO A 37 11.02 4.56 -16.89
CA PRO A 37 11.45 5.94 -17.06
C PRO A 37 11.22 6.42 -18.51
N ASP A 38 10.88 7.69 -18.71
CA ASP A 38 10.51 8.27 -20.02
C ASP A 38 9.52 7.37 -20.79
N ALA A 39 8.45 6.99 -20.09
CA ALA A 39 7.45 6.07 -20.61
C ALA A 39 6.83 6.67 -21.87
N ARG A 40 6.96 5.96 -23.00
CA ARG A 40 6.25 6.26 -24.25
C ARG A 40 4.87 5.61 -24.29
N HIS A 41 4.83 4.38 -23.80
CA HIS A 41 3.67 3.51 -23.63
C HIS A 41 3.77 2.86 -22.25
N ASP A 42 2.64 2.49 -21.65
CA ASP A 42 2.62 1.67 -20.45
C ASP A 42 2.73 0.19 -20.82
N PRO A 43 3.81 -0.53 -20.44
CA PRO A 43 3.93 -1.96 -20.72
C PRO A 43 2.89 -2.83 -19.99
N ASP A 44 2.19 -2.25 -19.02
CA ASP A 44 1.14 -2.89 -18.27
C ASP A 44 -0.28 -2.54 -18.73
N ASP A 45 -0.44 -1.67 -19.73
CA ASP A 45 -1.75 -1.19 -20.21
C ASP A 45 -2.66 -0.65 -19.08
N VAL A 46 -2.09 -0.05 -18.03
CA VAL A 46 -2.86 0.63 -16.96
C VAL A 46 -3.12 2.07 -17.35
N TRP A 47 -2.09 2.75 -17.84
CA TRP A 47 -2.15 4.14 -18.26
C TRP A 47 -2.19 4.21 -19.78
N SER A 48 -3.14 4.98 -20.30
CA SER A 48 -3.26 5.19 -21.75
C SER A 48 -2.14 6.07 -22.30
N ASP A 49 -1.91 5.99 -23.61
CA ASP A 49 -0.98 6.89 -24.29
C ASP A 49 -1.38 8.37 -24.12
N ASP A 50 -2.68 8.64 -23.99
CA ASP A 50 -3.21 9.99 -23.74
C ASP A 50 -2.88 10.48 -22.33
N ASP A 51 -2.95 9.60 -21.32
CA ASP A 51 -2.50 9.92 -19.96
C ASP A 51 -1.02 10.31 -19.97
N LEU A 52 -0.19 9.51 -20.65
CA LEU A 52 1.25 9.79 -20.77
C LEU A 52 1.52 11.04 -21.62
N ALA A 53 0.70 11.32 -22.64
CA ALA A 53 0.81 12.53 -23.45
C ALA A 53 0.45 13.78 -22.64
N PHE A 54 -0.56 13.71 -21.78
CA PHE A 54 -0.93 14.80 -20.88
C PHE A 54 0.24 15.20 -19.98
N ILE A 55 0.96 14.24 -19.39
CA ILE A 55 2.16 14.52 -18.58
C ILE A 55 3.22 15.29 -19.38
N ARG A 56 3.43 14.92 -20.65
CA ARG A 56 4.37 15.64 -21.55
C ARG A 56 3.91 17.07 -21.84
N GLN A 57 2.60 17.29 -21.99
CA GLN A 57 2.04 18.61 -22.22
C GLN A 57 2.23 19.54 -21.01
N LEU A 58 2.30 18.97 -19.80
CA LEU A 58 2.69 19.69 -18.58
C LEU A 58 4.20 19.99 -18.50
N GLY A 59 4.98 19.63 -19.53
CA GLY A 59 6.42 19.85 -19.60
C GLY A 59 7.25 18.84 -18.79
N GLN A 60 6.64 17.73 -18.39
CA GLN A 60 7.30 16.68 -17.60
C GLN A 60 7.61 15.44 -18.47
N THR A 61 8.60 14.66 -18.03
CA THR A 61 8.88 13.35 -18.60
C THR A 61 8.02 12.29 -17.91
N PRO A 62 7.14 11.57 -18.63
CA PRO A 62 6.29 10.55 -18.01
C PRO A 62 7.13 9.44 -17.41
N SER A 63 6.80 9.04 -16.19
CA SER A 63 7.48 7.98 -15.46
C SER A 63 6.42 7.11 -14.79
N ILE A 64 6.56 5.79 -14.95
CA ILE A 64 5.64 4.82 -14.35
C ILE A 64 6.36 4.08 -13.23
N TYR A 65 5.71 4.06 -12.09
CA TYR A 65 6.15 3.35 -10.90
C TYR A 65 5.22 2.17 -10.68
N THR A 66 5.78 0.97 -10.51
CA THR A 66 4.97 -0.24 -10.27
C THR A 66 5.48 -1.09 -9.13
N ALA A 67 4.57 -1.84 -8.52
CA ALA A 67 4.83 -2.90 -7.57
C ALA A 67 3.86 -4.05 -7.82
N ARG A 68 4.35 -5.29 -7.77
CA ARG A 68 3.57 -6.50 -8.09
C ARG A 68 3.63 -7.49 -6.96
N LEU A 69 2.49 -8.15 -6.70
CA LEU A 69 2.38 -9.22 -5.71
C LEU A 69 1.56 -10.36 -6.28
N LYS A 70 1.99 -11.60 -6.06
CA LYS A 70 1.21 -12.79 -6.38
C LYS A 70 0.58 -13.33 -5.11
N THR A 71 -0.73 -13.53 -5.15
CA THR A 71 -1.53 -14.04 -4.04
C THR A 71 -2.43 -15.18 -4.52
N PRO A 72 -3.04 -15.97 -3.62
CA PRO A 72 -4.08 -16.91 -4.00
C PRO A 72 -5.27 -16.30 -4.78
N ALA A 73 -5.54 -14.99 -4.63
CA ALA A 73 -6.61 -14.31 -5.36
C ALA A 73 -6.22 -13.95 -6.81
N GLY A 74 -4.93 -13.97 -7.14
CA GLY A 74 -4.39 -13.54 -8.44
C GLY A 74 -3.13 -12.67 -8.28
N GLU A 75 -2.69 -12.09 -9.39
CA GLU A 75 -1.65 -11.06 -9.40
C GLU A 75 -2.28 -9.70 -9.09
N TRP A 76 -1.68 -8.98 -8.16
CA TRP A 76 -2.01 -7.60 -7.87
C TRP A 76 -0.91 -6.70 -8.42
N LEU A 77 -1.32 -5.62 -9.08
CA LEU A 77 -0.44 -4.58 -9.60
C LEU A 77 -0.86 -3.25 -9.00
N LEU A 78 0.04 -2.59 -8.28
CA LEU A 78 -0.09 -1.18 -7.96
C LEU A 78 0.75 -0.40 -8.98
N SER A 79 0.11 0.56 -9.67
CA SER A 79 0.74 1.39 -10.69
C SER A 79 0.49 2.87 -10.40
N GLN A 80 1.48 3.73 -10.60
CA GLN A 80 1.40 5.17 -10.36
C GLN A 80 2.17 5.91 -11.45
N THR A 81 1.69 7.08 -11.88
CA THR A 81 2.46 8.00 -12.70
C THR A 81 2.84 9.26 -11.91
N ASN A 82 3.75 10.06 -12.47
CA ASN A 82 4.08 11.38 -11.95
C ASN A 82 3.15 12.51 -12.46
N GLY A 83 2.03 12.16 -13.11
CA GLY A 83 1.25 13.10 -13.91
C GLY A 83 0.22 13.94 -13.16
N ASP A 84 -0.32 13.40 -12.08
CA ASP A 84 -1.48 13.95 -11.37
C ASP A 84 -1.15 14.27 -9.90
N CYS A 85 0.13 14.52 -9.62
CA CYS A 85 0.58 14.82 -8.28
C CYS A 85 0.09 16.20 -7.83
N ASN A 86 -0.46 16.29 -6.62
CA ASN A 86 -0.81 17.56 -5.98
C ASN A 86 0.43 18.31 -5.46
N MET A 87 0.21 19.49 -4.87
CA MET A 87 1.30 20.33 -4.33
C MET A 87 2.10 19.67 -3.20
N GLN A 88 1.55 18.67 -2.53
CA GLN A 88 2.21 17.88 -1.49
C GLN A 88 3.00 16.68 -2.06
N GLY A 89 2.97 16.49 -3.38
CA GLY A 89 3.62 15.35 -4.04
C GLY A 89 2.86 14.04 -3.89
N MET A 90 1.57 14.11 -3.55
CA MET A 90 0.67 12.96 -3.53
C MET A 90 0.08 12.78 -4.92
N CYS A 91 0.23 11.61 -5.51
CA CYS A 91 -0.26 11.27 -6.85
C CYS A 91 -1.22 10.08 -6.74
N THR A 92 -2.17 9.98 -7.67
CA THR A 92 -3.08 8.83 -7.68
C THR A 92 -2.32 7.60 -8.16
N ALA A 93 -2.54 6.49 -7.49
CA ALA A 93 -2.15 5.18 -7.96
C ALA A 93 -3.39 4.33 -8.25
N LEU A 94 -3.26 3.35 -9.14
CA LEU A 94 -4.30 2.36 -9.43
C LEU A 94 -3.84 1.00 -8.92
N LEU A 95 -4.69 0.34 -8.13
CA LEU A 95 -4.49 -1.04 -7.71
C LEU A 95 -5.40 -1.94 -8.55
N LEU A 96 -4.78 -2.84 -9.31
CA LEU A 96 -5.47 -3.76 -10.19
C LEU A 96 -5.33 -5.20 -9.69
N LEU A 97 -6.39 -5.99 -9.86
CA LEU A 97 -6.35 -7.45 -9.74
C LEU A 97 -6.37 -8.08 -11.13
N ARG A 98 -5.37 -8.90 -11.41
CA ARG A 98 -5.17 -9.62 -12.67
C ARG A 98 -5.31 -11.12 -12.45
N LYS A 99 -6.26 -11.73 -13.15
CA LYS A 99 -6.43 -13.19 -13.20
C LYS A 99 -6.24 -13.68 -14.62
N ALA A 100 -5.61 -14.83 -14.77
CA ALA A 100 -5.36 -15.43 -16.07
C ALA A 100 -6.68 -15.63 -16.85
N GLY A 101 -6.70 -15.23 -18.12
CA GLY A 101 -7.86 -15.38 -19.00
C GLY A 101 -8.99 -14.36 -18.76
N THR A 102 -8.80 -13.37 -17.89
CA THR A 102 -9.78 -12.29 -17.66
C THR A 102 -9.14 -10.92 -17.85
N LYS A 103 -9.97 -9.90 -18.12
CA LYS A 103 -9.49 -8.51 -18.12
C LYS A 103 -9.04 -8.12 -16.71
N PRO A 104 -7.96 -7.32 -16.56
CA PRO A 104 -7.63 -6.68 -15.29
C PRO A 104 -8.84 -5.92 -14.74
N VAL A 105 -9.01 -5.94 -13.42
CA VAL A 105 -10.05 -5.19 -12.72
C VAL A 105 -9.37 -4.17 -11.83
N GLU A 106 -9.75 -2.91 -11.96
CA GLU A 106 -9.33 -1.85 -11.03
C GLU A 106 -10.11 -1.98 -9.73
N MET A 107 -9.39 -1.97 -8.61
CA MET A 107 -9.94 -2.35 -7.31
C MET A 107 -9.82 -1.24 -6.26
N ALA A 108 -8.94 -0.26 -6.48
CA ALA A 108 -8.77 0.93 -5.65
C ALA A 108 -7.95 1.99 -6.42
N ASN A 109 -8.17 3.27 -6.12
CA ASN A 109 -7.43 4.41 -6.67
C ASN A 109 -6.81 5.31 -5.57
N PRO A 110 -5.90 4.77 -4.72
CA PRO A 110 -5.39 5.51 -3.57
C PRO A 110 -4.51 6.70 -3.93
N GLN A 111 -4.39 7.65 -2.99
CA GLN A 111 -3.36 8.68 -3.00
C GLN A 111 -2.09 8.16 -2.33
N LEU A 112 -0.93 8.36 -2.97
CA LEU A 112 0.38 7.98 -2.43
C LEU A 112 1.42 9.07 -2.73
N PRO A 113 2.42 9.30 -1.87
CA PRO A 113 3.61 10.03 -2.29
C PRO A 113 4.20 9.36 -3.54
N LEU A 114 4.82 10.12 -4.44
CA LEU A 114 5.43 9.55 -5.64
C LEU A 114 6.46 8.47 -5.29
N GLY A 115 6.27 7.25 -5.78
CA GLY A 115 7.11 6.10 -5.43
C GLY A 115 6.90 5.58 -4.00
N GLY A 116 5.75 5.89 -3.40
CA GLY A 116 5.35 5.48 -2.06
C GLY A 116 4.99 4.00 -1.91
N SER A 117 4.30 3.67 -0.82
CA SER A 117 3.97 2.29 -0.47
C SER A 117 2.54 2.15 0.02
N ALA A 118 1.96 0.97 -0.20
CA ALA A 118 0.64 0.59 0.31
C ALA A 118 0.65 -0.84 0.85
N THR A 119 -0.28 -1.17 1.75
CA THR A 119 -0.40 -2.51 2.34
C THR A 119 -1.80 -3.05 2.10
N LEU A 120 -1.92 -4.13 1.34
CA LEU A 120 -3.18 -4.83 1.12
C LEU A 120 -3.41 -5.82 2.26
N SER A 121 -4.55 -5.70 2.93
CA SER A 121 -4.97 -6.64 3.98
C SER A 121 -4.96 -8.09 3.49
N LEU A 122 -4.68 -9.04 4.41
CA LEU A 122 -4.61 -10.48 4.08
C LEU A 122 -5.91 -11.07 3.52
N ASN A 123 -7.05 -10.44 3.82
CA ASN A 123 -8.36 -10.83 3.29
C ASN A 123 -8.76 -10.05 2.02
N TYR A 124 -7.87 -9.21 1.51
CA TYR A 124 -8.03 -8.39 0.31
C TYR A 124 -9.19 -7.39 0.35
N LYS A 125 -9.69 -7.02 1.53
CA LYS A 125 -10.85 -6.12 1.68
C LYS A 125 -10.51 -4.66 1.87
N LYS A 126 -9.30 -4.38 2.37
CA LYS A 126 -8.79 -3.05 2.65
C LYS A 126 -7.39 -2.85 2.09
N LEU A 127 -7.12 -1.65 1.59
CA LEU A 127 -5.79 -1.15 1.28
C LEU A 127 -5.45 -0.01 2.24
N PHE A 128 -4.27 -0.08 2.85
CA PHE A 128 -3.76 0.93 3.77
C PHE A 128 -2.60 1.69 3.12
N THR A 129 -2.50 2.99 3.39
CA THR A 129 -1.49 3.88 2.80
C THR A 129 -0.99 4.87 3.84
N HIS A 130 0.19 5.45 3.60
CA HIS A 130 0.68 6.58 4.36
C HIS A 130 0.69 7.81 3.46
N GLU A 131 -0.14 8.79 3.79
CA GLU A 131 -0.42 9.96 2.99
C GLU A 131 0.02 11.25 3.72
N ILE A 132 -0.11 12.37 3.01
CA ILE A 132 0.19 13.71 3.52
C ILE A 132 -1.04 14.60 3.29
N ASP A 133 -1.55 15.20 4.35
CA ASP A 133 -2.69 16.12 4.27
C ASP A 133 -2.31 17.47 3.64
N GLN A 134 -3.31 18.35 3.44
CA GLN A 134 -3.10 19.68 2.84
C GLN A 134 -2.13 20.57 3.64
N ASN A 135 -1.92 20.29 4.93
CA ASN A 135 -1.01 21.02 5.82
C ASN A 135 0.37 20.37 5.92
N GLY A 136 0.64 19.32 5.14
CA GLY A 136 1.91 18.59 5.19
C GLY A 136 2.02 17.60 6.34
N LYS A 137 0.91 17.25 7.01
CA LYS A 137 0.92 16.31 8.14
C LYS A 137 0.68 14.88 7.65
N PRO A 138 1.38 13.87 8.20
CA PRO A 138 1.11 12.48 7.91
C PRO A 138 -0.33 12.11 8.28
N LEU A 139 -0.99 11.32 7.42
CA LEU A 139 -2.27 10.69 7.70
C LEU A 139 -2.25 9.25 7.18
N ASP A 140 -3.02 8.36 7.79
CA ASP A 140 -3.18 6.99 7.30
C ASP A 140 -4.44 6.90 6.43
N GLY A 141 -4.26 6.58 5.15
CA GLY A 141 -5.36 6.34 4.23
C GLY A 141 -5.86 4.90 4.32
N THR A 142 -7.17 4.71 4.24
CA THR A 142 -7.80 3.38 4.21
C THR A 142 -8.85 3.34 3.11
N TYR A 143 -8.71 2.39 2.19
CA TYR A 143 -9.56 2.24 1.02
C TYR A 143 -10.27 0.89 1.07
N ASP A 144 -11.57 0.90 0.75
CA ASP A 144 -12.33 -0.33 0.52
C ASP A 144 -11.97 -0.95 -0.83
N MET A 145 -11.73 -2.26 -0.82
CA MET A 145 -11.38 -2.99 -2.02
C MET A 145 -12.65 -3.50 -2.71
N ALA A 146 -13.00 -2.85 -3.81
CA ALA A 146 -14.10 -3.25 -4.68
C ALA A 146 -13.79 -2.82 -6.11
N PRO A 147 -14.33 -3.52 -7.13
CA PRO A 147 -14.23 -3.05 -8.50
C PRO A 147 -14.68 -1.59 -8.61
N ILE A 148 -13.84 -0.76 -9.21
CA ILE A 148 -14.20 0.61 -9.57
C ILE A 148 -14.79 0.55 -11.00
N GLU A 149 -15.98 1.11 -11.18
CA GLU A 149 -16.67 1.21 -12.47
C GLU A 149 -16.30 2.51 -13.21
#